data_AF-A0A949MMI0-F1
#
_entry.id   AF-A0A949MMI0-F1
#
_cell.length_a   1.000
_cell.length_b   1.000
_cell.length_c   1.000
_cell.angle_alpha   90.00
_cell.angle_beta   90.00
_cell.angle_gamma   90.00
#
_symmetry.space_group_name_H-M   'P 1'
#
loop_
_entity.id
_entity.type
_entity.pdbx_description
1 polymer ?
#
loop_
_entity_poly.entity_id
_entity_poly.type
_entity_poly.pdbx_seq_one_letter_code
_entity_poly.pdbx_strand_id
1 'polypeptide(L)'
;MADFSPAAKPALRPQNPNFSSGPCSKRPGFTLAALEGALLGRSHRAKEPKARIAEVISLSKSILGMPEGWRLGVLPASDTGAVETALWSLLGPRPVDVLTH
;
A
#
# COMPACT_ATOMS: atom_id res chain seq x y z
N MET A 1 -25.53 -13.12 -27.91
CA MET A 1 -24.37 -13.95 -27.50
C MET A 1 -23.11 -13.17 -27.86
N ALA A 2 -22.24 -12.88 -26.90
CA ALA A 2 -20.98 -12.20 -27.20
C ALA A 2 -20.05 -13.14 -27.97
N ASP A 3 -19.37 -12.62 -29.00
CA ASP A 3 -18.36 -13.32 -29.77
C ASP A 3 -17.10 -13.51 -28.92
N PHE A 4 -16.72 -14.77 -28.67
CA PHE A 4 -15.53 -15.17 -27.92
C PHE A 4 -14.41 -15.71 -28.84
N SER A 5 -14.31 -15.21 -30.07
CA SER A 5 -13.19 -15.55 -30.94
C SER A 5 -11.85 -15.22 -30.25
N PRO A 6 -10.92 -16.18 -30.16
CA PRO A 6 -9.68 -16.00 -29.40
C PRO A 6 -8.79 -14.93 -30.04
N ALA A 7 -8.32 -13.99 -29.22
CA ALA A 7 -7.37 -12.98 -29.65
C ALA A 7 -6.06 -13.63 -30.16
N ALA A 8 -5.49 -13.07 -31.23
CA ALA A 8 -4.23 -13.56 -31.78
C ALA A 8 -3.11 -13.48 -30.72
N LYS A 9 -2.30 -14.55 -30.62
CA LYS A 9 -1.21 -14.63 -29.64
C LYS A 9 -0.18 -13.51 -29.88
N PRO A 10 0.20 -12.74 -28.85
CA PRO A 10 1.23 -11.71 -28.99
C PRO A 10 2.57 -12.30 -29.46
N ALA A 11 3.21 -11.65 -30.43
CA ALA A 11 4.53 -12.02 -30.93
C ALA A 11 5.66 -11.68 -29.93
N LEU A 12 5.43 -10.68 -29.07
CA LEU A 12 6.38 -10.22 -28.07
C LEU A 12 6.01 -10.77 -26.69
N ARG A 13 7.01 -11.28 -25.96
CA ARG A 13 6.85 -11.66 -24.57
C ARG A 13 7.05 -10.43 -23.67
N PRO A 14 6.35 -10.35 -22.51
CA PRO A 14 6.63 -9.33 -21.52
C PRO A 14 8.08 -9.41 -21.04
N GLN A 15 8.71 -8.25 -20.83
CA GLN A 15 10.08 -8.17 -20.30
C GLN A 15 10.18 -8.75 -18.87
N ASN A 16 9.07 -8.73 -18.13
CA ASN A 16 8.96 -9.30 -16.79
C ASN A 16 7.74 -10.25 -16.75
N PRO A 17 7.95 -11.57 -16.58
CA PRO A 17 6.88 -12.56 -16.56
C PRO A 17 6.26 -12.77 -15.16
N ASN A 18 6.52 -11.90 -14.19
CA ASN A 18 5.97 -12.01 -12.84
C ASN A 18 4.61 -11.31 -12.76
N PHE A 19 3.53 -12.08 -12.82
CA PHE A 19 2.13 -11.59 -12.85
C PHE A 19 1.38 -11.71 -11.52
N SER A 20 2.08 -11.79 -10.38
CA SER A 20 1.43 -11.83 -9.07
C SER A 20 0.67 -10.53 -8.78
N SER A 21 -0.44 -10.63 -8.04
CA SER A 21 -1.25 -9.48 -7.58
C SER A 21 -0.73 -8.84 -6.29
N GLY A 22 0.29 -9.43 -5.65
CA GLY A 22 0.87 -8.93 -4.40
C GLY A 22 1.60 -10.05 -3.64
N PRO A 23 2.86 -9.84 -3.20
CA PRO A 23 3.77 -8.78 -3.61
C PRO A 23 4.03 -8.79 -5.13
N CYS A 24 4.18 -7.61 -5.72
CA CYS A 24 4.43 -7.43 -7.15
C CYS A 24 5.90 -7.10 -7.43
N SER A 25 6.32 -7.27 -8.69
CA SER A 25 7.63 -6.84 -9.15
C SER A 25 7.88 -5.37 -8.82
N LYS A 26 9.10 -5.05 -8.34
CA LYS A 26 9.51 -3.66 -8.13
C LYS A 26 9.61 -2.93 -9.47
N ARG A 27 9.59 -1.59 -9.42
CA ARG A 27 9.77 -0.74 -10.60
C ARG A 27 11.07 -1.10 -11.35
N PRO A 28 11.13 -0.99 -12.68
CA PRO A 28 12.36 -1.17 -13.44
C PRO A 28 13.52 -0.32 -12.87
N GLY A 29 14.73 -0.90 -12.82
CA GLY A 29 15.90 -0.23 -12.27
C GLY A 29 15.96 -0.15 -10.74
N PHE A 30 15.04 -0.79 -10.01
CA PHE A 30 15.14 -0.89 -8.55
C PHE A 30 16.41 -1.63 -8.12
N THR A 31 17.15 -1.07 -7.16
CA THR A 31 18.31 -1.68 -6.51
C THR A 31 18.24 -1.47 -4.99
N LEU A 32 19.00 -2.26 -4.23
CA LEU A 32 19.10 -2.10 -2.78
C LEU A 32 19.81 -0.80 -2.35
N ALA A 33 20.50 -0.12 -3.26
CA ALA A 33 21.11 1.19 -3.00
C ALA A 33 20.07 2.22 -2.51
N ALA A 34 18.82 2.09 -2.95
CA ALA A 34 17.70 2.90 -2.47
C ALA A 34 17.43 2.77 -0.95
N LEU A 35 17.99 1.74 -0.30
CA LEU A 35 17.83 1.46 1.12
C LEU A 35 19.08 1.77 1.95
N GLU A 36 20.19 2.22 1.36
CA GLU A 36 21.46 2.47 2.07
C GLU A 36 21.32 3.49 3.20
N GLY A 37 20.46 4.49 3.02
CA GLY A 37 20.16 5.48 4.06
C GLY A 37 19.15 5.02 5.11
N ALA A 38 18.82 3.72 5.21
CA ALA A 38 17.82 3.23 6.16
C ALA A 38 18.28 3.38 7.62
N LEU A 39 17.37 3.87 8.46
CA LEU A 39 17.63 4.11 9.89
C LEU A 39 17.38 2.84 10.71
N LEU A 40 18.10 1.76 10.39
CA LEU A 40 17.95 0.47 11.04
C LEU A 40 18.39 0.53 12.51
N GLY A 41 17.68 -0.20 13.38
CA GLY A 41 17.96 -0.26 14.81
C GLY A 41 17.75 1.05 15.58
N ARG A 42 17.26 2.11 14.92
CA ARG A 42 16.95 3.39 15.57
C ARG A 42 15.52 3.41 16.10
N SER A 43 15.32 4.10 17.22
CA SER A 43 13.97 4.38 17.73
C SER A 43 13.17 5.20 16.71
N HIS A 44 11.96 4.75 16.39
CA HIS A 44 11.02 5.49 15.54
C HIS A 44 10.62 6.86 16.12
N ARG A 45 10.90 7.10 17.41
CA ARG A 45 10.64 8.37 18.10
C ARG A 45 11.81 9.35 18.01
N ALA A 46 12.98 8.90 17.55
CA ALA A 46 14.12 9.79 17.35
C ALA A 46 13.82 10.84 16.26
N LYS A 47 14.53 11.96 16.31
CA LYS A 47 14.29 13.13 15.44
C LYS A 47 14.23 12.76 13.97
N GLU A 48 15.22 12.02 13.46
CA GLU A 48 15.34 11.71 12.04
C GLU A 48 14.31 10.66 11.55
N PRO A 49 14.11 9.49 12.20
CA PRO A 49 13.03 8.57 11.81
C PRO A 49 11.65 9.20 11.86
N LYS A 50 11.36 10.00 12.90
CA LYS A 50 10.08 10.73 13.02
C LYS A 50 9.89 11.71 11.87
N ALA A 51 10.95 12.39 11.44
CA ALA A 51 10.91 13.28 10.28
C ALA A 51 10.60 12.53 8.97
N ARG A 52 11.21 11.36 8.74
CA ARG A 52 10.90 10.53 7.55
C ARG A 52 9.47 9.99 7.55
N ILE A 53 8.93 9.64 8.71
CA ILE A 53 7.51 9.25 8.84
C ILE A 53 6.61 10.44 8.51
N ALA A 54 6.94 11.65 8.97
CA ALA A 54 6.19 12.86 8.64
C ALA A 54 6.27 13.19 7.14
N GLU A 55 7.44 13.01 6.52
CA GLU A 55 7.65 13.21 5.09
C GLU A 55 6.78 12.27 4.25
N VAL A 56 6.78 10.96 4.53
CA VAL A 56 5.94 10.00 3.78
C VAL A 56 4.45 10.29 3.96
N ILE A 57 4.03 10.78 5.12
CA ILE A 57 2.65 11.22 5.36
C ILE A 57 2.31 12.41 4.45
N SER A 58 3.17 13.43 4.40
CA SER A 58 2.97 14.62 3.56
C SER A 58 2.94 14.29 2.07
N LEU A 59 3.89 13.46 1.59
CA LEU A 59 3.94 13.04 0.19
C LEU A 59 2.70 12.22 -0.19
N SER A 60 2.30 11.27 0.68
CA SER A 60 1.10 10.46 0.44
C SER A 60 -0.17 11.31 0.38
N LYS A 61 -0.32 12.30 1.27
CA LYS A 61 -1.43 13.26 1.22
C LYS A 61 -1.50 14.00 -0.12
N SER A 62 -0.34 14.45 -0.61
CA SER A 62 -0.25 15.16 -1.90
C SER A 62 -0.60 14.26 -3.07
N ILE A 63 -0.09 13.03 -3.12
CA ILE A 63 -0.38 12.06 -4.20
C ILE A 63 -1.88 11.73 -4.25
N LEU A 64 -2.51 11.59 -3.09
CA LEU A 64 -3.93 11.24 -2.98
C LEU A 64 -4.87 12.45 -3.16
N GLY A 65 -4.35 13.68 -3.21
CA GLY A 65 -5.19 14.89 -3.22
C GLY A 65 -6.12 14.99 -2.00
N MET A 66 -5.62 14.63 -0.81
CA MET A 66 -6.46 14.53 0.38
C MET A 66 -7.09 15.89 0.76
N PRO A 67 -8.38 15.92 1.16
CA PRO A 67 -9.05 17.15 1.57
C PRO A 67 -8.39 17.81 2.80
N GLU A 68 -8.61 19.11 2.95
CA GLU A 68 -8.14 19.86 4.13
C GLU A 68 -8.74 19.30 5.42
N GLY A 69 -7.95 19.33 6.50
CA GLY A 69 -8.37 18.81 7.81
C GLY A 69 -8.29 17.29 7.98
N TRP A 70 -8.18 16.53 6.88
CA TRP A 70 -8.06 15.08 6.94
C TRP A 70 -6.69 14.63 7.48
N ARG A 71 -6.69 13.53 8.23
CA ARG A 71 -5.49 12.91 8.81
C ARG A 71 -5.17 11.62 8.06
N LEU A 72 -3.88 11.38 7.83
CA LEU A 72 -3.36 10.13 7.29
C LEU A 72 -2.58 9.42 8.39
N GLY A 73 -2.92 8.15 8.61
CA GLY A 73 -2.21 7.27 9.54
C GLY A 73 -1.32 6.27 8.80
N VAL A 74 -0.13 6.01 9.34
CA VAL A 74 0.71 4.88 8.92
C VAL A 74 0.57 3.80 9.99
N LEU A 75 0.03 2.64 9.60
CA LEU A 75 -0.31 1.55 10.49
C LEU A 75 0.50 0.29 10.12
N PRO A 76 0.85 -0.57 11.09
CA PRO A 76 1.40 -1.90 10.80
C PRO A 76 0.31 -2.84 10.27
N ALA A 77 0.70 -4.07 9.92
CA ALA A 77 -0.20 -5.15 9.50
C ALA A 77 -0.93 -4.95 8.16
N SER A 78 -0.42 -4.07 7.28
CA SER A 78 -0.90 -3.91 5.89
C SER A 78 -2.38 -3.51 5.81
N ASP A 79 -3.02 -3.75 4.68
CA ASP A 79 -4.44 -3.46 4.42
C ASP A 79 -5.36 -4.18 5.42
N THR A 80 -5.01 -5.39 5.86
CA THR A 80 -5.75 -6.09 6.91
C THR A 80 -5.77 -5.30 8.21
N GLY A 81 -4.61 -4.82 8.67
CA GLY A 81 -4.51 -3.98 9.87
C GLY A 81 -5.24 -2.64 9.73
N ALA A 82 -5.24 -2.05 8.52
CA ALA A 82 -5.99 -0.83 8.24
C ALA A 82 -7.51 -1.06 8.34
N VAL A 83 -8.02 -2.15 7.74
CA VAL A 83 -9.43 -2.55 7.82
C VAL A 83 -9.81 -2.83 9.28
N GLU A 84 -9.02 -3.64 10.00
CA GLU A 84 -9.28 -3.93 11.41
C GLU A 84 -9.31 -2.65 12.25
N THR A 85 -8.34 -1.75 12.06
CA THR A 85 -8.32 -0.46 12.79
C THR A 85 -9.59 0.34 12.55
N ALA A 86 -10.07 0.38 11.30
CA ALA A 86 -11.33 1.04 10.96
C ALA A 86 -12.52 0.37 11.65
N LEU A 87 -12.62 -0.96 11.60
CA LEU A 87 -13.70 -1.71 12.26
C LEU A 87 -13.72 -1.43 13.77
N TRP A 88 -12.59 -1.57 14.46
CA TRP A 88 -12.49 -1.35 15.92
C TRP A 88 -12.77 0.10 16.32
N SER A 89 -12.46 1.07 15.47
CA SER A 89 -12.61 2.49 15.78
C SER A 89 -13.99 3.06 15.41
N LEU A 90 -14.71 2.46 14.46
CA LEU A 90 -15.91 3.04 13.86
C LEU A 90 -17.21 2.28 14.17
N LEU A 91 -17.15 0.97 14.45
CA LEU A 91 -18.37 0.15 14.62
C LEU A 91 -19.16 0.52 15.89
N GLY A 92 -18.52 1.13 16.89
CA GLY A 92 -19.18 1.48 18.15
C GLY A 92 -19.81 0.26 18.85
N PRO A 93 -20.77 0.46 19.77
CA PRO A 93 -21.35 -0.64 20.54
C PRO A 93 -22.50 -1.40 19.84
N ARG A 94 -22.79 -1.10 18.56
CA ARG A 94 -23.97 -1.68 17.88
C ARG A 94 -23.69 -3.11 17.41
N PRO A 95 -24.69 -4.01 17.43
CA PRO A 95 -24.57 -5.33 16.81
C PRO A 95 -24.17 -5.21 15.34
N VAL A 96 -23.32 -6.13 14.87
CA VAL A 96 -22.81 -6.16 13.50
C VAL A 96 -23.20 -7.47 12.86
N ASP A 97 -23.81 -7.39 11.68
CA ASP A 97 -24.05 -8.55 10.82
C ASP A 97 -22.82 -8.81 9.95
N VAL A 98 -22.27 -10.03 10.01
CA VAL A 98 -21.10 -10.43 9.23
C VAL A 98 -21.56 -11.40 8.14
N LEU A 99 -21.35 -11.03 6.88
CA LEU A 99 -21.53 -11.94 5.75
C LEU A 99 -20.24 -12.72 5.53
N THR A 100 -20.28 -14.03 5.78
CA THR A 100 -19.21 -14.97 5.44
C THR A 100 -19.69 -15.93 4.36
N HIS A 101 -18.77 -16.36 3.49
CA HIS A 101 -19.03 -17.34 2.42
C HIS A 101 -18.96 -18.78 2.95
#